data_AF-A0AA43BJU6-F1
#
_entry.id   AF-A0AA43BJU6-F1
#
_cell.length_a   1.000
_cell.length_b   1.000
_cell.length_c   1.000
_cell.angle_alpha   90.00
_cell.angle_beta   90.00
_cell.angle_gamma   90.00
#
_symmetry.space_group_name_H-M   'P 1'
#
loop_
_entity.id
_entity.type
_entity.pdbx_description
1 polymer ?
#
loop_
_entity_poly.entity_id
_entity_poly.type
_entity_poly.pdbx_seq_one_letter_code
_entity_poly.pdbx_strand_id
1 'polypeptide(L)'
;MFWFFEKNNYYGGGMDLLRMLGRVYQDADQSTSNLIEQNIQFGEAQQEQRRIKQERVEEHRKHRRSALDLDAVQRSYDLARQIEELQSQVRRLQHRCEVTRDLAADLILDRSSIMSAMKSLISTWNDPVREEQFLASFDTERREEKTRIEQDDERQNAAYHRVDEVVNSWSLPDSIRRRRPPGLKKT
;
A
#
# COMPACT_ATOMS: atom_id res chain seq x y z
N MET A 1 -29.19 6.97 -124.32
CA MET A 1 -28.01 6.08 -124.39
C MET A 1 -27.95 5.31 -123.07
N PHE A 2 -28.14 3.99 -123.16
CA PHE A 2 -27.96 2.92 -122.18
C PHE A 2 -28.40 3.04 -120.70
N TRP A 3 -29.25 2.07 -120.35
CA TRP A 3 -29.73 1.62 -119.05
C TRP A 3 -28.61 1.18 -118.08
N PHE A 4 -28.84 1.35 -116.77
CA PHE A 4 -28.73 0.24 -115.80
C PHE A 4 -29.57 0.55 -114.55
N PHE A 5 -30.64 -0.22 -114.37
CA PHE A 5 -31.37 -0.36 -113.13
C PHE A 5 -30.58 -1.34 -112.26
N GLU A 6 -30.09 -0.91 -111.09
CA GLU A 6 -29.59 -1.84 -110.08
C GLU A 6 -30.44 -1.67 -108.82
N LYS A 7 -31.45 -2.54 -108.68
CA LYS A 7 -32.06 -2.84 -107.38
C LYS A 7 -31.06 -3.68 -106.61
N ASN A 8 -30.56 -3.20 -105.47
CA ASN A 8 -29.97 -4.08 -104.46
C ASN A 8 -30.22 -3.59 -103.02
N ASN A 9 -31.27 -4.18 -102.44
CA ASN A 9 -31.49 -4.55 -101.03
C ASN A 9 -30.88 -3.71 -99.90
N TYR A 10 -31.70 -2.79 -99.37
CA TYR A 10 -31.59 -2.25 -98.00
C TYR A 10 -31.97 -3.31 -96.94
N TYR A 11 -31.15 -4.35 -96.73
CA TYR A 11 -31.38 -5.31 -95.62
C TYR A 11 -30.09 -5.86 -94.96
N GLY A 12 -28.93 -5.20 -95.12
CA GLY A 12 -27.65 -5.61 -94.51
C GLY A 12 -27.15 -4.73 -93.36
N GLY A 13 -27.21 -3.40 -93.51
CA GLY A 13 -26.60 -2.47 -92.54
C GLY A 13 -27.32 -2.34 -91.20
N GLY A 14 -28.63 -2.58 -91.16
CA GLY A 14 -29.42 -2.47 -89.92
C GLY A 14 -29.10 -3.57 -88.90
N MET A 15 -28.82 -4.80 -89.36
CA MET A 15 -28.47 -5.91 -88.47
C MET A 15 -27.06 -5.78 -87.88
N ASP A 16 -26.10 -5.26 -88.65
CA ASP A 16 -24.75 -4.99 -88.14
C ASP A 16 -24.73 -3.82 -87.16
N LEU A 17 -25.52 -2.76 -87.42
CA LEU A 17 -25.71 -1.67 -86.46
C LEU A 17 -26.42 -2.13 -85.18
N LEU A 18 -27.45 -2.97 -85.27
CA LEU A 18 -28.15 -3.51 -84.10
C LEU A 18 -27.25 -4.45 -83.28
N ARG A 19 -26.42 -5.28 -83.93
CA ARG A 19 -25.43 -6.12 -83.25
C ARG A 19 -24.33 -5.29 -82.59
N MET A 20 -23.86 -4.23 -83.25
CA MET A 20 -22.83 -3.35 -82.71
C MET A 20 -23.37 -2.54 -81.52
N LEU A 21 -24.58 -2.01 -81.60
CA LEU A 21 -25.25 -1.36 -80.48
C LEU A 21 -25.49 -2.35 -79.33
N GLY A 22 -25.93 -3.57 -79.61
CA GLY A 22 -26.11 -4.62 -78.60
C GLY A 22 -24.82 -4.98 -77.86
N ARG A 23 -23.67 -5.03 -78.56
CA ARG A 23 -22.35 -5.22 -77.95
C ARG A 23 -21.92 -4.02 -77.12
N VAL A 24 -22.13 -2.79 -77.60
CA VAL A 24 -21.83 -1.56 -76.84
C VAL A 24 -22.67 -1.48 -75.56
N TYR A 25 -23.94 -1.88 -75.60
CA TYR A 25 -24.79 -1.95 -74.41
C TYR A 25 -24.32 -3.03 -73.44
N GLN A 26 -23.94 -4.22 -73.92
CA GLN A 26 -23.39 -5.29 -73.07
C GLN A 26 -22.04 -4.91 -72.45
N ASP A 27 -21.15 -4.29 -73.20
CA ASP A 27 -19.86 -3.82 -72.71
C ASP A 27 -20.04 -2.66 -71.71
N ALA A 28 -21.02 -1.78 -71.93
CA ALA A 28 -21.39 -0.74 -70.97
C ALA A 28 -21.98 -1.34 -69.68
N ASP A 29 -22.84 -2.34 -69.79
CA ASP A 29 -23.46 -3.03 -68.65
C ASP A 29 -22.41 -3.80 -67.82
N GLN A 30 -21.49 -4.51 -68.50
CA GLN A 30 -20.35 -5.19 -67.89
C GLN A 30 -19.39 -4.18 -67.23
N SER A 31 -19.13 -3.04 -67.89
CA SER A 31 -18.32 -1.96 -67.32
C SER A 31 -18.96 -1.36 -66.07
N THR A 32 -20.28 -1.15 -66.07
CA THR A 32 -21.01 -0.69 -64.88
C THR A 32 -21.01 -1.73 -63.76
N SER A 33 -21.15 -3.03 -64.07
CA SER A 33 -21.08 -4.11 -63.09
C SER A 33 -19.69 -4.17 -62.43
N ASN A 34 -18.62 -4.08 -63.23
CA ASN A 34 -17.24 -4.07 -62.72
C ASN A 34 -16.97 -2.84 -61.81
N LEU A 35 -17.52 -1.67 -62.15
CA LEU A 35 -17.41 -0.47 -61.31
C LEU A 35 -18.19 -0.61 -59.99
N ILE A 36 -19.35 -1.28 -60.01
CA ILE A 36 -20.13 -1.58 -58.81
C ILE A 36 -19.35 -2.55 -57.91
N GLU A 37 -18.80 -3.63 -58.46
CA GLU A 37 -17.99 -4.60 -57.72
C GLU A 37 -16.74 -3.97 -57.10
N GLN A 38 -16.02 -3.12 -57.85
CA GLN A 38 -14.88 -2.37 -57.32
C GLN A 38 -15.28 -1.42 -56.18
N ASN A 39 -16.44 -0.74 -56.29
CA ASN A 39 -16.94 0.13 -55.24
C ASN A 39 -17.38 -0.67 -53.99
N ILE A 40 -17.97 -1.85 -54.16
CA ILE A 40 -18.31 -2.76 -53.06
C ILE A 40 -17.03 -3.21 -52.36
N GLN A 41 -16.03 -3.71 -53.10
CA GLN A 41 -14.73 -4.12 -52.54
C GLN A 41 -14.01 -2.96 -51.85
N PHE A 42 -14.06 -1.76 -52.41
CA PHE A 42 -13.47 -0.57 -51.80
C PHE A 42 -14.22 -0.16 -50.52
N GLY A 43 -15.55 -0.25 -50.53
CA GLY A 43 -16.41 -0.01 -49.37
C GLY A 43 -16.14 -1.01 -48.24
N GLU A 44 -16.05 -2.30 -48.57
CA GLU A 44 -15.69 -3.38 -47.64
C GLU A 44 -14.28 -3.19 -47.09
N ALA A 45 -13.29 -2.87 -47.93
CA ALA A 45 -11.93 -2.58 -47.50
C ALA A 45 -11.85 -1.36 -46.56
N GLN A 46 -12.65 -0.32 -46.81
CA GLN A 46 -12.72 0.84 -45.91
C GLN A 46 -13.38 0.49 -44.57
N GLN A 47 -14.43 -0.34 -44.57
CA GLN A 47 -15.08 -0.80 -43.34
C GLN A 47 -14.11 -1.66 -42.52
N GLU A 48 -13.40 -2.58 -43.16
CA GLU A 48 -12.42 -3.44 -42.50
C GLU A 48 -11.24 -2.62 -41.93
N GLN A 49 -10.75 -1.62 -42.67
CA GLN A 49 -9.74 -0.70 -42.12
C GLN A 49 -10.23 0.09 -40.91
N ARG A 50 -11.51 0.50 -40.88
CA ARG A 50 -12.09 1.18 -39.70
C ARG A 50 -12.19 0.22 -38.52
N ARG A 51 -12.60 -1.02 -38.77
CA ARG A 51 -12.66 -2.09 -37.76
C ARG A 51 -11.29 -2.38 -37.16
N ILE A 52 -10.27 -2.59 -37.99
CA ILE A 52 -8.88 -2.82 -37.53
C ILE A 52 -8.38 -1.65 -36.69
N LYS A 53 -8.67 -0.40 -37.09
CA LYS A 53 -8.29 0.78 -36.30
C LYS A 53 -8.99 0.81 -34.94
N GLN A 54 -10.28 0.48 -34.89
CA GLN A 54 -11.04 0.39 -33.64
C GLN A 54 -10.50 -0.72 -32.74
N GLU A 55 -10.26 -1.91 -33.29
CA GLU A 55 -9.69 -3.05 -32.56
C GLU A 55 -8.32 -2.70 -31.96
N ARG A 56 -7.42 -2.05 -32.71
CA ARG A 56 -6.13 -1.58 -32.19
C ARG A 56 -6.29 -0.58 -31.03
N VAL A 57 -7.23 0.37 -31.15
CA VAL A 57 -7.49 1.35 -30.09
C VAL A 57 -8.05 0.65 -28.84
N GLU A 58 -8.93 -0.33 -29.02
CA GLU A 58 -9.48 -1.12 -27.93
C GLU A 58 -8.43 -1.98 -27.25
N GLU A 59 -7.55 -2.66 -27.99
CA GLU A 59 -6.39 -3.38 -27.44
C GLU A 59 -5.49 -2.44 -26.65
N HIS A 60 -5.16 -1.27 -27.19
CA HIS A 60 -4.35 -0.27 -26.48
C HIS A 60 -5.02 0.22 -25.21
N ARG A 61 -6.36 0.29 -25.18
CA ARG A 61 -7.12 0.61 -23.95
C ARG A 61 -7.09 -0.55 -22.96
N LYS A 62 -7.25 -1.79 -23.41
CA LYS A 62 -7.17 -3.00 -22.58
C LYS A 62 -5.78 -3.13 -21.92
N HIS A 63 -4.71 -2.97 -22.70
CA HIS A 63 -3.35 -2.99 -22.17
C HIS A 63 -3.11 -1.89 -21.14
N ARG A 64 -3.56 -0.66 -21.40
CA ARG A 64 -3.45 0.43 -20.43
C ARG A 64 -4.21 0.16 -19.14
N ARG A 65 -5.43 -0.40 -19.21
CA ARG A 65 -6.19 -0.81 -18.03
C ARG A 65 -5.46 -1.89 -17.23
N SER A 66 -4.98 -2.93 -17.89
CA SER A 66 -4.20 -3.99 -17.24
C SER A 66 -2.94 -3.45 -16.57
N ALA A 67 -2.25 -2.49 -17.18
CA ALA A 67 -1.07 -1.87 -16.57
C ALA A 67 -1.43 -1.06 -15.31
N LEU A 68 -2.54 -0.32 -15.34
CA LEU A 68 -3.04 0.41 -14.17
C LEU A 68 -3.46 -0.53 -13.04
N ASP A 69 -4.12 -1.64 -13.37
CA ASP A 69 -4.53 -2.64 -12.40
C ASP A 69 -3.31 -3.30 -11.74
N LEU A 70 -2.27 -3.65 -12.52
CA LEU A 70 -1.02 -4.19 -12.00
C LEU A 70 -0.31 -3.22 -11.06
N ASP A 71 -0.25 -1.93 -11.43
CA ASP A 71 0.35 -0.89 -10.58
C ASP A 71 -0.47 -0.67 -9.30
N ALA A 72 -1.80 -0.67 -9.37
CA ALA A 72 -2.66 -0.60 -8.20
C ALA A 72 -2.43 -1.78 -7.24
N VAL A 73 -2.30 -2.99 -7.80
CA VAL A 73 -1.96 -4.21 -7.05
C VAL A 73 -0.59 -4.09 -6.39
N GLN A 74 0.45 -3.67 -7.14
CA GLN A 74 1.79 -3.47 -6.59
C GLN A 74 1.79 -2.47 -5.43
N ARG A 75 1.15 -1.31 -5.62
CA ARG A 75 1.02 -0.30 -4.56
C ARG A 75 0.29 -0.85 -3.33
N SER A 76 -0.73 -1.69 -3.53
CA SER A 76 -1.44 -2.33 -2.41
C SER A 76 -0.55 -3.29 -1.63
N TYR A 77 0.32 -4.06 -2.31
CA TYR A 77 1.29 -4.94 -1.66
C TYR A 77 2.37 -4.16 -0.91
N ASP A 78 2.87 -3.08 -1.49
CA ASP A 78 3.87 -2.21 -0.83
C ASP A 78 3.29 -1.57 0.44
N LEU A 79 2.05 -1.10 0.39
CA LEU A 79 1.35 -0.57 1.56
C LEU A 79 1.11 -1.66 2.61
N ALA A 80 0.70 -2.86 2.20
CA ALA A 80 0.52 -3.99 3.11
C ALA A 80 1.82 -4.35 3.84
N ARG A 81 2.95 -4.35 3.12
CA ARG A 81 4.26 -4.56 3.70
C ARG A 81 4.64 -3.45 4.69
N GLN A 82 4.41 -2.19 4.35
CA GLN A 82 4.65 -1.06 5.27
C GLN A 82 3.80 -1.17 6.54
N ILE A 83 2.54 -1.60 6.42
CA ILE A 83 1.65 -1.83 7.56
C ILE A 83 2.24 -2.93 8.46
N GLU A 84 2.70 -4.04 7.89
CA GLU A 84 3.30 -5.14 8.65
C GLU A 84 4.59 -4.70 9.36
N GLU A 85 5.44 -3.93 8.67
CA GLU A 85 6.66 -3.36 9.25
C GLU A 85 6.32 -2.44 10.43
N LEU A 86 5.36 -1.52 10.28
CA LEU A 86 4.90 -0.64 11.36
C LEU A 86 4.28 -1.42 12.52
N GLN A 87 3.46 -2.44 12.26
CA GLN A 87 2.92 -3.32 13.30
C GLN A 87 4.02 -4.06 14.06
N SER A 88 5.08 -4.48 13.38
CA SER A 88 6.25 -5.08 14.03
C SER A 88 6.98 -4.08 14.94
N GLN A 89 7.11 -2.83 14.51
CA GLN A 89 7.74 -1.77 15.29
C GLN A 89 6.90 -1.42 16.53
N VAL A 90 5.57 -1.33 16.39
CA VAL A 90 4.66 -1.09 17.52
C VAL A 90 4.79 -2.20 18.55
N ARG A 91 4.78 -3.48 18.14
CA ARG A 91 4.98 -4.61 19.07
C ARG A 91 6.31 -4.53 19.82
N ARG A 92 7.39 -4.19 19.12
CA ARG A 92 8.72 -4.01 19.75
C ARG A 92 8.74 -2.85 20.74
N LEU A 93 8.08 -1.74 20.41
CA LEU A 93 8.00 -0.57 21.29
C LEU A 93 7.15 -0.86 22.53
N GLN A 94 6.00 -1.52 22.37
CA GLN A 94 5.16 -1.96 23.48
C GLN A 94 5.95 -2.83 24.46
N HIS A 95 6.64 -3.85 23.96
CA HIS A 95 7.48 -4.70 24.79
C HIS A 95 8.58 -3.91 25.52
N ARG A 96 9.25 -2.97 24.85
CA ARG A 96 10.25 -2.10 25.49
C ARG A 96 9.63 -1.22 26.58
N CYS A 97 8.42 -0.71 26.36
CA CYS A 97 7.70 0.06 27.36
C CYS A 97 7.35 -0.79 28.59
N GLU A 98 6.91 -2.03 28.40
CA GLU A 98 6.64 -2.98 29.49
C GLU A 98 7.91 -3.24 30.31
N VAL A 99 9.02 -3.63 29.67
CA VAL A 99 10.30 -3.86 30.38
C VAL A 99 10.78 -2.62 31.14
N THR A 100 10.59 -1.43 30.56
CA THR A 100 10.98 -0.18 31.23
C THR A 100 10.05 0.13 32.41
N ARG A 101 8.76 -0.20 32.30
CA ARG A 101 7.77 -0.05 33.36
C ARG A 101 8.08 -0.97 34.53
N ASP A 102 8.42 -2.22 34.26
CA ASP A 102 8.83 -3.21 35.27
C ASP A 102 10.10 -2.74 35.99
N LEU A 103 11.13 -2.34 35.24
CA LEU A 103 12.36 -1.80 35.82
C LEU A 103 12.11 -0.55 36.69
N ALA A 104 11.22 0.35 36.25
CA ALA A 104 10.88 1.55 37.01
C ALA A 104 10.14 1.20 38.31
N ALA A 105 9.25 0.20 38.28
CA ALA A 105 8.58 -0.30 39.47
C ALA A 105 9.58 -0.95 40.44
N ASP A 106 10.49 -1.78 39.93
CA ASP A 106 11.56 -2.42 40.72
C ASP A 106 12.43 -1.37 41.43
N LEU A 107 12.82 -0.29 40.74
CA LEU A 107 13.59 0.80 41.34
C LEU A 107 12.85 1.50 42.48
N ILE A 108 11.52 1.68 42.35
CA ILE A 108 10.68 2.26 43.41
C ILE A 108 10.66 1.32 44.63
N LEU A 109 10.49 0.02 44.40
CA LEU A 109 10.46 -1.00 45.44
C LEU A 109 11.82 -1.13 46.13
N ASP A 110 12.92 -1.21 45.38
CA ASP A 110 14.29 -1.24 45.91
C ASP A 110 14.59 -0.02 46.78
N ARG A 111 14.21 1.19 46.32
CA ARG A 111 14.38 2.40 47.11
C ARG A 111 13.60 2.33 48.42
N SER A 112 12.38 1.80 48.39
CA SER A 112 11.54 1.63 49.59
C SER A 112 12.15 0.60 50.55
N SER A 113 12.69 -0.49 50.02
CA SER A 113 13.38 -1.54 50.77
C SER A 113 14.60 -0.99 51.50
N ILE A 114 15.49 -0.28 50.78
CA ILE A 114 16.69 0.34 51.36
C ILE A 114 16.31 1.32 52.47
N MET A 115 15.33 2.19 52.23
CA MET A 115 14.83 3.14 53.23
C MET A 115 14.30 2.44 54.50
N SER A 116 13.58 1.33 54.34
CA SER A 116 13.02 0.56 55.45
C SER A 116 14.13 -0.13 56.25
N ALA A 117 15.05 -0.82 55.58
CA ALA A 117 16.21 -1.47 56.20
C ALA A 117 17.08 -0.46 56.97
N MET A 118 17.37 0.71 56.38
CA MET A 118 18.11 1.77 57.06
C MET A 118 17.39 2.26 58.32
N LYS A 119 16.06 2.42 58.29
CA LYS A 119 15.29 2.81 59.48
C LYS A 119 15.34 1.75 60.57
N SER A 120 15.20 0.47 60.22
CA SER A 120 15.32 -0.64 61.18
C SER A 120 16.70 -0.61 61.88
N LEU A 121 17.76 -0.45 61.10
CA LEU A 121 19.13 -0.39 61.62
C LEU A 121 19.35 0.83 62.50
N ILE A 122 18.91 2.03 62.09
CA ILE A 122 19.03 3.24 62.94
C ILE A 122 18.37 3.04 64.30
N SER A 123 17.27 2.29 64.36
CA SER A 123 16.55 2.03 65.62
C SER A 123 17.24 1.00 66.53
N THR A 124 18.08 0.13 65.97
CA THR A 124 18.75 -0.97 66.69
C THR A 124 20.24 -0.71 66.92
N TRP A 125 20.84 0.22 66.19
CA TRP A 125 22.27 0.47 66.18
C TRP A 125 22.71 1.41 67.30
N ASN A 126 23.27 0.85 68.37
CA ASN A 126 23.71 1.61 69.54
C ASN A 126 25.24 1.88 69.60
N ASP A 127 26.06 1.29 68.72
CA ASP A 127 27.54 1.41 68.78
C ASP A 127 28.18 1.59 67.39
N PRO A 128 28.69 2.79 67.04
CA PRO A 128 29.26 3.11 65.71
C PRO A 128 30.54 2.34 65.35
N VAL A 129 31.21 1.68 66.29
CA VAL A 129 32.58 1.15 66.09
C VAL A 129 32.62 -0.17 65.29
N ARG A 130 31.45 -0.75 64.95
CA ARG A 130 31.35 -2.07 64.31
C ARG A 130 30.83 -2.03 62.86
N GLU A 131 31.54 -1.34 61.98
CA GLU A 131 31.15 -1.14 60.58
C GLU A 131 30.84 -2.45 59.83
N GLU A 132 31.64 -3.51 59.99
CA GLU A 132 31.38 -4.80 59.32
C GLU A 132 30.07 -5.46 59.79
N GLN A 133 29.73 -5.32 61.09
CA GLN A 133 28.47 -5.83 61.62
C GLN A 133 27.29 -5.01 61.10
N PHE A 134 27.45 -3.70 60.89
CA PHE A 134 26.42 -2.84 60.31
C PHE A 134 26.09 -3.26 58.89
N LEU A 135 27.11 -3.48 58.05
CA LEU A 135 26.94 -3.89 56.66
C LEU A 135 26.25 -5.26 56.57
N ALA A 136 26.64 -6.22 57.40
CA ALA A 136 26.01 -7.54 57.45
C ALA A 136 24.53 -7.46 57.90
N SER A 137 24.24 -6.65 58.92
CA SER A 137 22.87 -6.40 59.38
C SER A 137 22.03 -5.70 58.30
N PHE A 138 22.61 -4.74 57.58
CA PHE A 138 21.95 -4.07 56.45
C PHE A 138 21.56 -5.04 55.34
N ASP A 139 22.47 -5.90 54.93
CA ASP A 139 22.17 -6.89 53.89
C ASP A 139 21.09 -7.89 54.31
N THR A 140 21.02 -8.20 55.60
CA THR A 140 20.03 -9.12 56.16
C THR A 140 18.65 -8.46 56.19
N GLU A 141 18.55 -7.26 56.77
CA GLU A 141 17.33 -6.44 56.80
C GLU A 141 16.80 -6.13 55.40
N ARG A 142 17.69 -5.83 54.45
CA ARG A 142 17.32 -5.58 53.06
C ARG A 142 16.74 -6.84 52.40
N ARG A 143 17.35 -8.01 52.63
CA ARG A 143 16.83 -9.29 52.09
C ARG A 143 15.47 -9.63 52.68
N GLU A 144 15.31 -9.48 54.00
CA GLU A 144 14.03 -9.70 54.68
C GLU A 144 12.94 -8.76 54.16
N GLU A 145 13.24 -7.47 54.01
CA GLU A 145 12.28 -6.50 53.46
C GLU A 145 11.94 -6.79 52.00
N LYS A 146 12.90 -7.26 51.20
CA LYS A 146 12.65 -7.67 49.82
C LYS A 146 11.65 -8.82 49.77
N THR A 147 11.84 -9.86 50.59
CA THR A 147 10.90 -10.98 50.68
C THR A 147 9.51 -10.54 51.16
N ARG A 148 9.43 -9.57 52.08
CA ARG A 148 8.14 -8.98 52.49
C ARG A 148 7.44 -8.27 51.33
N ILE A 149 8.18 -7.48 50.54
CA ILE A 149 7.64 -6.77 49.37
C ILE A 149 7.20 -7.75 48.27
N GLU A 150 7.95 -8.83 48.04
CA GLU A 150 7.60 -9.87 47.05
C GLU A 150 6.27 -10.57 47.38
N GLN A 151 5.86 -10.59 48.65
CA GLN A 151 4.60 -11.15 49.12
C GLN A 151 3.49 -10.10 49.30
N ASP A 152 3.79 -8.82 49.08
CA ASP A 152 2.88 -7.69 49.28
C ASP A 152 2.39 -7.15 47.93
N ASP A 153 1.30 -7.73 47.44
CA ASP A 153 0.66 -7.36 46.17
C ASP A 153 0.21 -5.89 46.16
N GLU A 154 -0.20 -5.33 47.30
CA GLU A 154 -0.64 -3.94 47.38
C GLU A 154 0.53 -2.98 47.13
N ARG A 155 1.69 -3.25 47.72
CA ARG A 155 2.91 -2.45 47.49
C ARG A 155 3.40 -2.56 46.06
N GLN A 156 3.37 -3.76 45.48
CA GLN A 156 3.75 -3.96 44.08
C GLN A 156 2.82 -3.16 43.16
N ASN A 157 1.50 -3.28 43.33
CA ASN A 157 0.52 -2.54 42.55
C ASN A 157 0.67 -1.02 42.72
N ALA A 158 0.95 -0.54 43.93
CA ALA A 158 1.19 0.88 44.18
C ALA A 158 2.45 1.40 43.47
N ALA A 159 3.50 0.58 43.32
CA ALA A 159 4.69 0.94 42.57
C ALA A 159 4.37 1.09 41.08
N TYR A 160 3.66 0.12 40.47
CA TYR A 160 3.19 0.22 39.09
C TYR A 160 2.28 1.44 38.86
N HIS A 161 1.35 1.70 39.77
CA HIS A 161 0.44 2.85 39.67
C HIS A 161 1.20 4.18 39.65
N ARG A 162 2.26 4.32 40.44
CA ARG A 162 3.14 5.51 40.41
C ARG A 162 3.86 5.68 39.09
N VAL A 163 4.34 4.58 38.50
CA VAL A 163 4.96 4.62 37.16
C VAL A 163 3.95 5.09 36.13
N ASP A 164 2.74 4.54 36.15
CA ASP A 164 1.67 4.89 35.22
C ASP A 164 1.22 6.34 35.35
N GLU A 165 1.08 6.85 36.58
CA GLU A 165 0.78 8.26 36.83
C GLU A 165 1.83 9.19 36.21
N VAL A 166 3.11 8.85 36.35
CA VAL A 166 4.21 9.64 35.76
C VAL A 166 4.14 9.60 34.24
N VAL A 167 3.97 8.41 33.65
CA VAL A 167 3.83 8.23 32.19
C VAL A 167 2.63 9.02 31.65
N ASN A 168 1.47 8.91 32.30
CA ASN A 168 0.25 9.62 31.94
C ASN A 168 0.39 11.14 32.11
N SER A 169 1.18 11.60 33.07
CA SER A 169 1.46 13.03 33.23
C SER A 169 2.34 13.61 32.11
N TRP A 170 3.10 12.77 31.40
CA TRP A 170 3.96 13.18 30.29
C TRP A 170 3.21 13.23 28.96
N SER A 171 2.14 12.46 28.79
CA SER A 171 1.28 12.50 27.61
C SER A 171 0.35 13.72 27.55
N LEU A 172 0.17 14.46 28.65
CA LEU A 172 -0.73 15.63 28.73
C LEU A 172 0.02 16.97 28.63
N PRO A 173 -0.18 17.80 27.58
CA PRO A 173 0.56 19.03 27.31
C PRO A 173 0.65 20.04 28.48
N ASP A 174 -0.39 20.10 29.33
CA ASP A 174 -0.54 21.10 30.40
C ASP A 174 0.05 20.68 31.76
N SER A 175 0.78 19.55 31.81
CA SER A 175 1.38 19.07 33.05
C SER A 175 2.52 19.97 33.55
N ILE A 176 2.32 20.52 34.76
CA ILE A 176 3.23 21.42 35.49
C ILE A 176 4.42 20.69 36.16
N ARG A 177 4.38 19.35 36.23
CA ARG A 177 5.50 18.56 36.78
C ARG A 177 6.67 18.63 35.81
N ARG A 178 7.88 18.95 36.31
CA ARG A 178 9.13 19.14 35.55
C ARG A 178 9.28 18.09 34.44
N ARG A 179 8.79 18.42 33.25
CA ARG A 179 9.17 17.77 31.99
C ARG A 179 10.60 18.20 31.74
N ARG A 180 11.61 17.31 31.77
CA ARG A 180 12.75 17.30 30.83
C ARG A 180 13.61 16.02 31.03
N PRO A 181 14.09 15.41 29.93
CA PRO A 181 14.87 16.14 28.92
C PRO A 181 14.41 15.96 27.45
N PRO A 182 13.78 16.96 26.81
CA PRO A 182 14.03 17.21 25.40
C PRO A 182 15.42 17.85 25.28
N GLY A 183 16.35 17.04 24.76
CA GLY A 183 17.69 17.46 24.35
C GLY A 183 18.81 16.87 25.20
N LEU A 184 19.18 15.61 24.94
CA LEU A 184 20.60 15.32 24.75
C LEU A 184 21.06 16.29 23.66
N LYS A 185 21.76 17.36 24.06
CA LYS A 185 22.40 18.27 23.10
C LYS A 185 23.30 17.38 22.22
N LYS A 186 23.05 17.39 20.91
CA LYS A 186 23.96 16.80 19.93
C LYS A 186 25.32 17.47 20.13
N THR A 187 26.32 16.71 20.57
CA THR A 187 27.73 17.03 20.31
C THR A 187 28.03 16.68 18.86
#